data_AF-A0A4R5Q5V7-F1
#
_entry.id   AF-A0A4R5Q5V7-F1
#
_cell.length_a   1.000
_cell.length_b   1.000
_cell.length_c   1.000
_cell.angle_alpha   90.00
_cell.angle_beta   90.00
_cell.angle_gamma   90.00
#
_symmetry.space_group_name_H-M   'P 1'
#
loop_
_entity.id
_entity.type
_entity.pdbx_description
1 polymer ?
#
loop_
_entity_poly.entity_id
_entity_poly.type
_entity_poly.pdbx_seq_one_letter_code
_entity_poly.pdbx_strand_id
1 'polypeptide(L)'
;MPRTRPQTLSVTTVNDVAGRLERVVTVLEGMPDRVKAPLVPSAGAYNCRVVVDSGLPSMHAFGAAIDVGVRYSEYWAWSRSRGTKFDPGQLPGEILEAFEAERFIWGGKWFHYDGLHFEYRPELFR
;
A
#
# COMPACT_ATOMS: atom_id res chain seq x y z
N MET A 1 3.30 -12.04 -1.22
CA MET A 1 3.45 -11.37 -2.54
C MET A 1 3.22 -12.37 -3.66
N PRO A 2 2.85 -11.93 -4.89
CA PRO A 2 2.53 -12.82 -6.00
C PRO A 2 3.53 -13.98 -6.20
N ARG A 3 3.07 -15.23 -6.36
CA ARG A 3 3.92 -16.41 -6.53
C ARG A 3 4.77 -16.33 -7.79
N THR A 4 4.30 -15.60 -8.80
CA THR A 4 5.02 -15.37 -10.05
C THR A 4 6.32 -14.60 -9.83
N ARG A 5 6.40 -13.77 -8.79
CA ARG A 5 7.62 -13.06 -8.36
C ARG A 5 7.61 -12.88 -6.82
N PRO A 6 8.07 -13.90 -6.08
CA PRO A 6 8.00 -13.89 -4.62
C PRO A 6 8.90 -12.82 -4.01
N GLN A 7 8.46 -12.26 -2.89
CA GLN A 7 9.20 -11.29 -2.09
C GLN A 7 8.87 -11.55 -0.62
N THR A 8 9.86 -11.41 0.25
CA THR A 8 9.69 -11.51 1.70
C THR A 8 9.44 -10.13 2.29
N LEU A 9 8.39 -10.00 3.09
CA LEU A 9 8.01 -8.77 3.78
C LEU A 9 7.98 -9.01 5.28
N SER A 10 8.53 -8.07 6.03
CA SER A 10 8.36 -8.04 7.49
C SER A 10 7.15 -7.17 7.82
N VAL A 11 6.17 -7.76 8.49
CA VAL A 11 4.94 -7.10 8.97
C VAL A 11 4.62 -7.57 10.38
N THR A 12 3.82 -6.81 11.11
CA THR A 12 3.40 -7.18 12.47
C THR A 12 2.37 -8.30 12.47
N THR A 13 2.32 -9.08 13.55
CA THR A 13 1.28 -10.07 13.81
C THR A 13 0.14 -9.51 14.66
N VAL A 14 0.32 -8.33 15.25
CA VAL A 14 -0.73 -7.64 16.01
C VAL A 14 -1.95 -7.40 15.12
N ASN A 15 -3.15 -7.64 15.63
CA ASN A 15 -4.43 -7.52 14.91
C ASN A 15 -4.53 -8.36 13.62
N ASP A 16 -3.78 -9.46 13.52
CA ASP A 16 -3.73 -10.34 12.35
C ASP A 16 -3.26 -9.62 11.07
N VAL A 17 -2.43 -8.56 11.17
CA VAL A 17 -1.95 -7.83 9.98
C VAL A 17 -1.23 -8.74 8.99
N ALA A 18 -0.40 -9.68 9.47
CA ALA A 18 0.25 -10.67 8.64
C ALA A 18 -0.77 -11.54 7.87
N GLY A 19 -1.72 -12.16 8.56
CA GLY A 19 -2.74 -13.01 7.93
C GLY A 19 -3.69 -12.24 7.00
N ARG A 20 -4.00 -10.99 7.34
CA ARG A 20 -4.74 -10.06 6.47
C ARG A 20 -4.02 -9.82 5.17
N LEU A 21 -2.73 -9.49 5.23
CA LEU A 21 -1.93 -9.27 4.03
C LEU A 21 -1.79 -10.55 3.20
N GLU A 22 -1.70 -11.72 3.84
CA GLU A 22 -1.77 -13.01 3.13
C GLU A 22 -3.09 -13.19 2.37
N ARG A 23 -4.24 -12.84 2.98
CA ARG A 23 -5.54 -12.90 2.30
C ARG A 23 -5.64 -11.93 1.12
N VAL A 24 -5.11 -10.71 1.25
CA VAL A 24 -4.98 -9.77 0.12
C VAL A 24 -4.20 -10.43 -1.02
N VAL A 25 -3.04 -11.00 -0.72
CA VAL A 25 -2.21 -11.68 -1.73
C VAL A 25 -2.98 -12.84 -2.35
N THR A 26 -3.64 -13.70 -1.56
CA THR A 26 -4.43 -14.83 -2.06
C THR A 26 -5.52 -14.40 -3.04
N VAL A 27 -6.24 -13.32 -2.76
CA VAL A 27 -7.24 -12.77 -3.68
C VAL A 27 -6.58 -12.32 -4.99
N LEU A 28 -5.48 -11.56 -4.88
CA LEU A 28 -4.78 -11.01 -6.05
C LEU A 28 -4.07 -12.09 -6.88
N GLU A 29 -3.64 -13.22 -6.29
CA GLU A 29 -3.06 -14.36 -7.03
C GLU A 29 -4.00 -14.89 -8.12
N GLY A 30 -5.31 -14.91 -7.83
CA GLY A 30 -6.34 -15.39 -8.75
C GLY A 30 -6.60 -14.44 -9.93
N MET A 31 -5.98 -13.26 -9.95
CA MET A 31 -6.22 -12.23 -10.94
C MET A 31 -5.23 -12.26 -12.12
N PRO A 32 -5.59 -11.66 -13.27
CA PRO A 32 -4.70 -11.56 -14.42
C PRO A 32 -3.38 -10.83 -14.09
N ASP A 33 -2.31 -11.17 -14.81
CA ASP A 33 -0.97 -10.61 -14.56
C ASP A 33 -0.91 -9.08 -14.62
N ARG A 34 -1.75 -8.44 -15.45
CA ARG A 34 -1.87 -6.97 -15.51
C ARG A 34 -2.29 -6.35 -14.17
N VAL A 35 -3.07 -7.06 -13.36
CA VAL A 35 -3.53 -6.61 -12.02
C VAL A 35 -2.46 -6.89 -10.96
N LYS A 36 -1.70 -7.98 -11.11
CA LYS A 36 -0.64 -8.34 -10.15
C LYS A 36 0.66 -7.57 -10.38
N ALA A 37 0.92 -7.11 -11.60
CA ALA A 37 2.16 -6.43 -11.96
C ALA A 37 2.53 -5.25 -11.05
N PRO A 38 1.59 -4.38 -10.60
CA PRO A 38 1.91 -3.29 -9.67
C PRO A 38 2.43 -3.75 -8.30
N LEU A 39 2.15 -4.98 -7.88
CA LEU A 39 2.63 -5.51 -6.60
C LEU A 39 4.15 -5.79 -6.62
N VAL A 40 4.82 -5.77 -7.79
CA VAL A 40 6.21 -6.21 -7.92
C VAL A 40 7.09 -5.19 -8.66
N PRO A 41 8.24 -4.80 -8.08
CA PRO A 41 8.62 -5.00 -6.68
C PRO A 41 7.71 -4.16 -5.76
N SER A 42 7.52 -4.62 -4.52
CA SER A 42 7.06 -3.72 -3.47
C SER A 42 8.17 -2.72 -3.11
N ALA A 43 7.80 -1.58 -2.56
CA ALA A 43 8.71 -0.63 -1.93
C ALA A 43 8.96 -0.94 -0.44
N GLY A 44 8.46 -2.08 0.05
CA GLY A 44 8.69 -2.60 1.39
C GLY A 44 7.48 -2.48 2.31
N ALA A 45 7.65 -3.00 3.52
CA ALA A 45 6.63 -2.99 4.58
C ALA A 45 7.22 -2.43 5.87
N TYR A 46 7.78 -3.25 6.77
CA TYR A 46 8.44 -2.71 7.97
C TYR A 46 9.66 -1.85 7.63
N ASN A 47 9.66 -0.62 8.15
CA ASN A 47 10.79 0.31 8.14
C ASN A 47 10.66 1.26 9.34
N CYS A 48 11.59 1.20 10.29
CA CYS A 48 11.59 2.04 11.48
C CYS A 48 12.00 3.48 11.12
N ARG A 49 11.02 4.27 10.66
CA ARG A 49 11.20 5.66 10.25
C ARG A 49 10.06 6.55 10.74
N VAL A 50 10.33 7.85 10.77
CA VAL A 50 9.31 8.89 10.97
C VAL A 50 8.79 9.41 9.63
N VAL A 51 7.59 9.99 9.64
CA VAL A 51 7.07 10.79 8.52
C VAL A 51 7.82 12.11 8.50
N VAL A 52 8.42 12.46 7.36
CA VAL A 52 9.29 13.64 7.22
C VAL A 52 8.61 14.92 7.70
N ASP A 53 7.33 15.08 7.37
CA ASP A 53 6.62 16.34 7.55
C ASP A 53 6.06 16.54 8.96
N SER A 54 5.90 15.46 9.74
CA SER A 54 5.30 15.50 11.09
C SER A 54 6.24 15.07 12.20
N GLY A 55 7.32 14.33 11.88
CA GLY A 55 8.20 13.69 12.88
C GLY A 55 7.55 12.55 13.65
N LEU A 56 6.27 12.22 13.40
CA LEU A 56 5.59 11.11 14.02
C LEU A 56 6.03 9.77 13.41
N PRO A 57 6.00 8.66 14.17
CA PRO A 57 6.26 7.34 13.62
C PRO A 57 5.35 7.05 12.43
N SER A 58 5.93 6.59 11.32
CA SER A 58 5.17 6.11 10.17
C SER A 58 4.47 4.79 10.50
N MET A 59 3.36 4.46 9.83
CA MET A 59 2.74 3.13 9.94
C MET A 59 3.67 1.98 9.52
N HIS A 60 4.68 2.27 8.70
CA HIS A 60 5.78 1.32 8.43
C HIS A 60 6.59 0.97 9.68
N ALA A 61 6.77 1.89 10.63
CA ALA A 61 7.52 1.65 11.86
C ALA A 61 6.80 0.65 12.78
N PHE A 62 5.49 0.49 12.63
CA PHE A 62 4.69 -0.51 13.32
C PHE A 62 4.54 -1.82 12.54
N GLY A 63 5.14 -1.93 11.34
CA GLY A 63 4.96 -3.09 10.46
C GLY A 63 3.51 -3.26 9.98
N ALA A 64 2.74 -2.18 9.98
CA ALA A 64 1.31 -2.16 9.67
C ALA A 64 1.01 -1.42 8.36
N ALA A 65 2.00 -1.29 7.49
CA ALA A 65 1.88 -0.69 6.16
C ALA A 65 2.73 -1.43 5.12
N ILE A 66 2.36 -1.26 3.86
CA ILE A 66 3.07 -1.79 2.70
C ILE A 66 2.98 -0.79 1.55
N ASP A 67 4.07 -0.68 0.80
CA ASP A 67 4.17 0.15 -0.38
C ASP A 67 4.21 -0.71 -1.66
N VAL A 68 3.26 -0.49 -2.58
CA VAL A 68 3.17 -1.18 -3.88
C VAL A 68 2.80 -0.20 -4.99
N GLY A 69 2.95 -0.60 -6.25
CA GLY A 69 2.50 0.21 -7.37
C GLY A 69 3.34 1.46 -7.62
N VAL A 70 4.63 1.44 -7.26
CA VAL A 70 5.57 2.59 -7.35
C VAL A 70 5.56 3.28 -8.72
N ARG A 71 5.36 2.52 -9.81
CA ARG A 71 5.28 3.08 -11.17
C ARG A 71 3.98 3.86 -11.47
N TYR A 72 2.95 3.64 -10.67
CA TYR A 72 1.60 4.18 -10.80
C TYR A 72 1.28 5.19 -9.68
N SER A 73 2.25 5.44 -8.79
CA SER A 73 2.08 6.28 -7.62
C SER A 73 2.63 7.67 -7.83
N GLU A 74 2.04 8.64 -7.15
CA GLU A 74 2.57 9.98 -7.00
C GLU A 74 2.41 10.43 -5.55
N TYR A 75 3.35 11.23 -5.06
CA TYR A 75 3.31 11.80 -3.72
C TYR A 75 2.94 13.28 -3.83
N TRP A 76 2.04 13.75 -2.96
CA TRP A 76 1.49 15.11 -3.06
C TRP A 76 2.57 16.22 -3.12
N ALA A 77 3.67 16.06 -2.38
CA ALA A 77 4.75 17.06 -2.39
C ALA A 77 5.53 17.05 -3.70
N TRP A 78 5.64 15.89 -4.36
CA TRP A 78 6.29 15.76 -5.67
C TRP A 78 5.40 16.32 -6.77
N SER A 79 4.10 16.08 -6.73
CA SER A 79 3.15 16.74 -7.63
C SER A 79 3.21 18.25 -7.50
N ARG A 80 3.22 18.75 -6.27
CA ARG A 80 3.31 20.19 -6.00
C ARG A 80 4.59 20.79 -6.56
N SER A 81 5.73 20.11 -6.46
CA SER A 81 7.01 20.63 -6.95
C SER A 81 7.17 20.52 -8.48
N ARG A 82 6.61 19.47 -9.10
CA ARG A 82 6.69 19.23 -10.55
C ARG A 82 5.54 19.86 -11.34
N GLY A 83 4.48 20.31 -10.68
CA GLY A 83 3.25 20.77 -11.33
C GLY A 83 2.45 19.63 -11.99
N THR A 84 2.64 18.38 -11.55
CA THR A 84 1.89 17.22 -12.06
C THR A 84 0.59 17.01 -11.29
N LYS A 85 -0.32 16.24 -11.87
CA LYS A 85 -1.54 15.78 -11.19
C LYS A 85 -1.43 14.28 -10.93
N PHE A 86 -1.91 13.86 -9.77
CA PHE A 86 -2.09 12.45 -9.47
C PHE A 86 -3.37 11.93 -10.14
N ASP A 87 -3.22 10.86 -10.92
CA ASP A 87 -4.35 10.12 -11.49
C ASP A 87 -4.53 8.80 -10.72
N PRO A 88 -5.52 8.71 -9.82
CA PRO A 88 -5.74 7.50 -9.04
C PRO A 88 -6.20 6.31 -9.90
N GLY A 89 -6.67 6.52 -11.14
CA GLY A 89 -7.12 5.47 -12.05
C GLY A 89 -6.00 4.60 -12.63
N GLN A 90 -4.72 4.95 -12.39
CA GLN A 90 -3.59 4.18 -12.88
C GLN A 90 -3.34 2.88 -12.10
N LEU A 91 -3.77 2.80 -10.84
CA LEU A 91 -3.69 1.58 -10.04
C LEU A 91 -4.97 0.76 -10.26
N PRO A 92 -4.87 -0.54 -10.63
CA PRO A 92 -6.05 -1.38 -10.83
C PRO A 92 -6.96 -1.37 -9.59
N GLY A 93 -8.25 -1.08 -9.79
CA GLY A 93 -9.23 -0.96 -8.72
C GLY A 93 -9.35 -2.25 -7.88
N GLU A 94 -9.13 -3.40 -8.50
CA GLU A 94 -9.14 -4.70 -7.84
C GLU A 94 -8.05 -4.82 -6.74
N ILE A 95 -6.94 -4.09 -6.88
CA ILE A 95 -5.91 -4.01 -5.84
C ILE A 95 -6.48 -3.24 -4.64
N LEU A 96 -7.08 -2.07 -4.89
CA LEU A 96 -7.68 -1.25 -3.83
C LEU A 96 -8.75 -2.04 -3.08
N GLU A 97 -9.65 -2.70 -3.81
CA GLU A 97 -10.73 -3.50 -3.24
C GLU A 97 -10.20 -4.66 -2.37
N ALA A 98 -9.18 -5.38 -2.84
CA ALA A 98 -8.57 -6.47 -2.07
C ALA A 98 -7.95 -5.97 -0.75
N PHE A 99 -7.25 -4.83 -0.79
CA PHE A 99 -6.66 -4.23 0.42
C PHE A 99 -7.74 -3.71 1.39
N GLU A 100 -8.76 -3.01 0.88
CA GLU A 100 -9.82 -2.42 1.72
C GLU A 100 -10.73 -3.47 2.35
N ALA A 101 -10.96 -4.61 1.68
CA ALA A 101 -11.65 -5.77 2.26
C ALA A 101 -10.94 -6.29 3.52
N GLU A 102 -9.61 -6.14 3.59
CA GLU A 102 -8.78 -6.51 4.74
C GLU A 102 -8.40 -5.32 5.64
N ARG A 103 -9.10 -4.19 5.47
CA ARG A 103 -9.00 -2.95 6.26
C ARG A 103 -7.68 -2.19 6.13
N PHE A 104 -7.00 -2.36 5.01
CA PHE A 104 -5.92 -1.47 4.60
C PHE A 104 -6.50 -0.31 3.80
N ILE A 105 -6.33 0.92 4.30
CA ILE A 105 -6.72 2.12 3.57
C ILE A 105 -5.60 2.52 2.61
N TRP A 106 -5.99 2.99 1.42
CA TRP A 106 -5.06 3.49 0.42
C TRP A 106 -4.75 4.99 0.60
N GLY A 107 -3.47 5.33 0.65
CA GLY A 107 -2.97 6.71 0.77
C GLY A 107 -3.36 7.61 -0.40
N GLY A 108 -3.70 7.05 -1.57
CA GLY A 108 -4.20 7.80 -2.71
C GLY A 108 -5.55 8.50 -2.48
N LYS A 109 -6.31 8.11 -1.43
CA LYS A 109 -7.59 8.76 -1.07
C LYS A 109 -7.42 9.98 -0.15
N TRP A 110 -6.21 10.27 0.33
CA TRP A 110 -5.98 11.36 1.28
C TRP A 110 -5.85 12.72 0.58
N PHE A 111 -6.07 13.80 1.33
CA PHE A 111 -5.80 15.15 0.84
C PHE A 111 -4.32 15.35 0.51
N HIS A 112 -3.43 14.93 1.42
CA HIS A 112 -2.01 14.76 1.17
C HIS A 112 -1.75 13.31 0.75
N TYR A 113 -2.09 13.00 -0.49
CA TYR A 113 -2.05 11.64 -1.01
C TYR A 113 -0.63 11.06 -1.08
N ASP A 114 -0.59 9.74 -0.90
CA ASP A 114 0.58 8.89 -1.12
C ASP A 114 0.14 7.63 -1.90
N GLY A 115 0.28 7.69 -3.23
CA GLY A 115 -0.38 6.74 -4.14
C GLY A 115 0.16 5.30 -4.10
N LEU A 116 1.32 5.07 -3.48
CA LEU A 116 1.89 3.73 -3.31
C LEU A 116 1.53 3.09 -1.96
N HIS A 117 1.04 3.89 -1.00
CA HIS A 117 0.99 3.53 0.40
C HIS A 117 -0.35 2.88 0.78
N PHE A 118 -0.27 1.75 1.48
CA PHE A 118 -1.41 1.10 2.13
C PHE A 118 -1.10 0.90 3.61
N GLU A 119 -1.99 1.34 4.50
CA GLU A 119 -1.85 1.16 5.94
C GLU A 119 -3.07 0.50 6.57
N TYR A 120 -2.84 -0.41 7.52
CA TYR A 120 -3.91 -1.09 8.25
C TYR A 120 -4.55 -0.13 9.26
N ARG A 121 -5.81 0.23 9.02
CA ARG A 121 -6.58 1.21 9.80
C ARG A 121 -8.03 0.74 10.00
N PRO A 122 -8.25 -0.35 10.75
CA PRO A 122 -9.56 -0.98 10.89
C PRO A 122 -10.63 -0.03 11.44
N GLU A 123 -10.24 0.96 12.23
CA GLU A 123 -11.14 1.96 12.80
C GLU A 123 -11.79 2.90 11.77
N LEU A 124 -11.26 2.96 10.54
CA LEU A 124 -11.79 3.80 9.47
C LEU A 124 -12.91 3.13 8.66
N PHE A 125 -13.15 1.84 8.88
CA PHE A 125 -14.15 1.08 8.15
C PHE A 125 -15.26 0.63 9.11
N ARG A 126 -16.42 1.28 9.03
CA ARG A 126 -17.64 0.93 9.79
C ARG A 126 -18.55 0.03 8.97
#